data_AF-A0A8X6LVP7-F1
#
_entry.id   AF-A0A8X6LVP7-F1
#
_cell.length_a   1.000
_cell.length_b   1.000
_cell.length_c   1.000
_cell.angle_alpha   90.00
_cell.angle_beta   90.00
_cell.angle_gamma   90.00
#
_symmetry.space_group_name_H-M   'P 1'
#
loop_
_entity.id
_entity.type
_entity.pdbx_description
1 polymer ?
#
loop_
_entity_poly.entity_id
_entity_poly.type
_entity_poly.pdbx_seq_one_letter_code
_entity_poly.pdbx_strand_id
1 'polypeptide(L)'
;MFTKQSKNIPNLKIDDVVLIREDNVKRYNWKLGRIKKLIPGRDGKVRSCEIHTVVKRTEPRNLCHMSERCLEGMSAPRQRGYILTHQVLYWQMLQMHDCVRNVSESLQVSLCSNVLRDAEQIARARFPRTHRDLFMEQIGLCGMWGFRDFYRFDWLETILSWQQLSGCFNDRAKWHCLDDLKPDPPLRVKRREKVLKDGCLSHKTTVALLAITANIRFEAEQKDH
;
A
#
# COMPACT_ATOMS: atom_id res chain seq x y z
N MET A 1 21.56 -27.11 2.60
CA MET A 1 22.96 -26.78 2.27
C MET A 1 23.26 -25.41 2.88
N PHE A 2 24.08 -25.36 3.93
CA PHE A 2 24.28 -24.14 4.72
C PHE A 2 25.22 -23.18 4.00
N THR A 3 24.71 -22.04 3.52
CA THR A 3 25.54 -20.99 2.93
C THR A 3 25.95 -19.96 3.98
N LYS A 4 27.23 -19.58 3.86
CA LYS A 4 28.04 -18.72 4.70
C LYS A 4 27.41 -17.32 4.87
N GLN A 5 27.25 -16.90 6.12
CA GLN A 5 26.71 -15.58 6.51
C GLN A 5 27.64 -14.45 6.01
N SER A 6 27.05 -13.43 5.38
CA SER A 6 27.74 -12.18 5.01
C SER A 6 28.16 -11.40 6.26
N LYS A 7 29.39 -10.84 6.22
CA LYS A 7 29.99 -10.05 7.30
C LYS A 7 29.20 -8.75 7.51
N ASN A 8 28.94 -8.40 8.78
CA ASN A 8 28.19 -7.24 9.29
C ASN A 8 26.66 -7.33 9.32
N ILE A 9 26.13 -8.33 10.06
CA ILE A 9 24.75 -8.27 10.57
C ILE A 9 24.84 -7.94 12.06
N PRO A 10 24.04 -6.99 12.59
CA PRO A 10 23.98 -6.71 14.03
C PRO A 10 23.65 -7.99 14.82
N ASN A 11 24.13 -8.07 16.07
CA ASN A 11 23.84 -9.19 16.95
C ASN A 11 22.32 -9.38 17.06
N LEU A 12 21.83 -10.54 16.61
CA LEU A 12 20.41 -10.93 16.71
C LEU A 12 19.99 -10.95 18.17
N LYS A 13 18.80 -10.43 18.45
CA LYS A 13 18.19 -10.39 19.79
C LYS A 13 16.92 -11.22 19.83
N ILE A 14 16.58 -11.67 21.03
CA ILE A 14 15.24 -12.19 21.31
C ILE A 14 14.24 -11.08 20.95
N ASP A 15 13.11 -11.47 20.35
CA ASP A 15 12.05 -10.61 19.83
C ASP A 15 12.32 -9.88 18.52
N ASP A 16 13.50 -10.02 17.92
CA ASP A 16 13.73 -9.53 16.55
C ASP A 16 12.81 -10.24 15.55
N VAL A 17 12.27 -9.46 14.62
CA VAL A 17 11.46 -9.95 13.49
C VAL A 17 12.39 -10.18 12.31
N VAL A 18 12.44 -11.41 11.83
CA VAL A 18 13.34 -11.86 10.77
C VAL A 18 12.57 -12.43 9.58
N LEU A 19 13.12 -12.27 8.38
CA LEU A 19 12.68 -12.95 7.17
C LEU A 19 13.42 -14.28 7.03
N ILE A 20 12.67 -15.37 6.91
CA ILE A 20 13.19 -16.72 6.69
C ILE A 20 13.31 -16.93 5.19
N ARG A 21 14.55 -16.92 4.71
CA ARG A 21 14.86 -17.22 3.31
C ARG A 21 14.53 -18.69 3.02
N GLU A 22 13.74 -18.89 1.97
CA GLU A 22 13.48 -20.20 1.37
C GLU A 22 14.03 -20.19 -0.07
N ASP A 23 14.88 -21.16 -0.38
CA ASP A 23 15.43 -21.29 -1.72
C ASP A 23 14.31 -21.62 -2.72
N ASN A 24 14.41 -21.10 -3.95
CA ASN A 24 13.40 -21.22 -5.01
C ASN A 24 12.02 -20.61 -4.69
N VAL A 25 11.90 -19.83 -3.62
CA VAL A 25 10.69 -19.05 -3.30
C VAL A 25 10.98 -17.56 -3.53
N LYS A 26 10.11 -16.88 -4.29
CA LYS A 26 10.21 -15.43 -4.52
C LYS A 26 10.23 -14.69 -3.18
N ARG A 27 11.04 -13.64 -3.07
CA ARG A 27 11.32 -12.92 -1.80
C ARG A 27 10.05 -12.46 -1.05
N TYR A 28 8.99 -12.06 -1.75
CA TYR A 28 7.72 -11.64 -1.13
C TYR A 28 6.93 -12.79 -0.49
N ASN A 29 7.26 -14.04 -0.80
CA ASN A 29 6.67 -15.24 -0.22
C ASN A 29 7.48 -15.79 0.97
N TRP A 30 8.63 -15.20 1.30
CA TRP A 30 9.44 -15.60 2.45
C TRP A 30 8.67 -15.43 3.76
N LYS A 31 8.79 -16.41 4.64
CA LYS A 31 8.07 -16.41 5.92
C LYS A 31 8.69 -15.38 6.86
N LEU A 32 7.84 -14.64 7.55
CA LEU A 32 8.26 -13.80 8.67
C LEU A 32 8.22 -14.62 9.95
N GLY A 33 9.22 -14.47 10.81
CA GLY A 33 9.26 -15.11 12.12
C GLY A 33 9.82 -14.19 13.18
N ARG A 34 9.50 -14.48 14.45
CA ARG A 34 10.04 -13.76 15.62
C ARG A 34 11.00 -14.67 16.38
N ILE A 35 12.18 -14.16 16.71
CA ILE A 35 13.17 -14.93 17.48
C ILE A 35 12.65 -15.16 18.91
N LYS A 36 12.48 -16.43 19.28
CA LYS A 36 12.10 -16.87 20.63
C LYS A 36 13.33 -17.11 21.50
N LYS A 37 14.39 -17.68 20.93
CA LYS A 37 15.57 -18.10 21.67
C LYS A 37 16.81 -18.03 20.77
N LEU A 38 17.93 -17.61 21.34
CA LEU A 38 19.24 -17.65 20.69
C LEU A 38 20.01 -18.86 21.22
N ILE A 39 20.67 -19.59 20.32
CA ILE A 39 21.44 -20.78 20.67
C ILE A 39 22.92 -20.49 20.36
N PRO A 40 23.76 -20.29 21.40
CA PRO A 40 25.18 -20.07 21.22
C PRO A 40 25.90 -21.38 20.87
N GLY A 41 26.94 -21.28 20.04
CA GLY A 41 27.89 -22.37 19.78
C GLY A 41 28.89 -22.56 20.92
N ARG A 42 29.78 -23.55 20.78
CA ARG A 42 30.85 -23.84 21.77
C ARG A 42 31.81 -22.67 21.98
N ASP A 43 31.92 -21.77 21.01
CA ASP A 43 32.74 -20.55 21.02
C ASP A 43 31.97 -19.33 21.57
N GLY A 44 30.77 -19.52 22.13
CA GLY A 44 29.93 -18.44 22.67
C GLY A 44 29.21 -17.59 21.60
N LYS A 45 29.45 -17.85 20.30
CA LYS A 45 28.83 -17.08 19.22
C LYS A 45 27.46 -17.66 18.84
N VAL A 46 26.46 -16.81 18.68
CA VAL A 46 25.12 -17.23 18.23
C VAL A 46 25.17 -17.63 16.75
N ARG A 47 24.85 -18.89 16.46
CA ARG A 47 24.82 -19.43 15.09
C ARG A 47 23.46 -19.98 14.69
N SER A 48 22.57 -20.19 15.66
CA SER A 48 21.21 -20.65 15.44
C SER A 48 20.25 -19.96 16.40
N CYS A 49 18.98 -19.92 16.01
CA CYS A 49 17.91 -19.39 16.84
C CYS A 49 16.64 -20.23 16.65
N GLU A 50 15.82 -20.26 17.69
CA GLU A 50 14.46 -20.78 17.62
C GLU A 50 13.54 -19.63 17.20
N ILE A 51 12.73 -19.87 16.19
CA ILE A 51 11.87 -18.84 15.60
C ILE A 51 10.42 -19.30 15.75
N HIS A 52 9.58 -18.42 16.28
CA HIS A 52 8.14 -18.59 16.18
C HIS A 52 7.66 -17.98 14.85
N THR A 53 7.24 -18.83 13.93
CA THR A 53 6.58 -18.38 12.71
C THR A 53 5.11 -18.20 12.96
N VAL A 54 4.51 -17.20 12.33
CA VAL A 54 3.05 -17.15 12.25
C VAL A 54 2.66 -18.30 11.34
N VAL A 55 2.10 -19.37 11.90
CA VAL A 55 1.58 -20.49 11.11
C VAL A 55 0.52 -19.90 10.18
N LYS A 56 0.83 -19.83 8.88
CA LYS A 56 -0.21 -19.65 7.86
C LYS A 56 -1.16 -20.81 8.08
N ARG A 57 -2.42 -20.53 8.43
CA ARG A 57 -3.49 -21.56 8.48
C ARG A 57 -3.28 -22.51 7.30
N THR A 58 -3.14 -23.81 7.61
CA THR A 58 -2.75 -24.89 6.69
C THR A 58 -3.87 -25.30 5.72
N GLU A 59 -5.06 -24.74 5.87
CA GLU A 59 -6.05 -24.80 4.78
C GLU A 59 -5.50 -24.06 3.57
N PRO A 60 -5.60 -24.61 2.35
CA PRO A 60 -5.44 -23.82 1.15
C PRO A 60 -6.54 -22.75 1.22
N ARG A 61 -6.19 -21.56 1.75
CA ARG A 61 -7.04 -20.40 1.57
C ARG A 61 -7.13 -20.24 0.07
N ASN A 62 -8.31 -20.47 -0.50
CA ASN A 62 -8.65 -19.83 -1.74
C ASN A 62 -8.40 -18.33 -1.49
N LEU A 63 -7.23 -17.85 -1.94
CA LEU A 63 -6.81 -16.45 -1.81
C LEU A 63 -7.85 -15.51 -2.41
N CYS A 64 -8.70 -16.06 -3.28
CA CYS A 64 -9.76 -15.42 -4.03
C CYS A 64 -11.16 -15.67 -3.47
N HIS A 65 -11.30 -16.31 -2.30
CA HIS A 65 -12.60 -16.48 -1.65
C HIS A 65 -13.01 -15.18 -0.95
N MET A 66 -13.89 -14.43 -1.60
CA MET A 66 -14.46 -13.18 -1.08
C MET A 66 -15.92 -13.40 -0.74
N SER A 67 -16.37 -12.86 0.40
CA SER A 67 -17.80 -12.86 0.72
C SER A 67 -18.56 -12.02 -0.29
N GLU A 68 -19.76 -12.47 -0.67
CA GLU A 68 -20.71 -11.74 -1.52
C GLU A 68 -20.89 -10.28 -1.07
N ARG A 69 -21.10 -10.05 0.23
CA ARG A 69 -21.16 -8.72 0.85
C ARG A 69 -19.98 -7.79 0.50
N CYS A 70 -18.77 -8.35 0.39
CA CYS A 70 -17.57 -7.58 0.04
C CYS A 70 -17.60 -7.23 -1.46
N LEU A 71 -17.94 -8.21 -2.31
CA LEU A 71 -18.06 -8.00 -3.75
C LEU A 71 -19.12 -6.94 -4.06
N GLU A 72 -20.28 -7.01 -3.42
CA GLU A 72 -21.36 -6.03 -3.54
C GLU A 72 -20.90 -4.64 -3.08
N GLY A 73 -20.25 -4.54 -1.92
CA GLY A 73 -19.74 -3.27 -1.41
C GLY A 73 -18.69 -2.64 -2.34
N MET A 74 -17.80 -3.46 -2.90
CA MET A 74 -16.75 -3.01 -3.81
C MET A 74 -17.20 -2.84 -5.27
N SER A 75 -18.42 -3.28 -5.61
CA SER A 75 -19.02 -3.12 -6.94
C SER A 75 -20.21 -2.16 -6.95
N ALA A 76 -20.53 -1.55 -5.80
CA ALA A 76 -21.65 -0.63 -5.67
C ALA A 76 -21.48 0.57 -6.64
N PRO A 77 -22.52 0.96 -7.39
CA PRO A 77 -22.39 2.04 -8.35
C PRO A 77 -22.34 3.41 -7.65
N ARG A 78 -21.90 4.44 -8.40
CA ARG A 78 -21.96 5.88 -8.03
C ARG A 78 -21.24 6.25 -6.72
N GLN A 79 -20.18 5.52 -6.36
CA GLN A 79 -19.33 5.88 -5.22
C GLN A 79 -18.49 7.12 -5.53
N ARG A 80 -18.00 7.78 -4.48
CA ARG A 80 -17.12 8.94 -4.54
C ARG A 80 -16.01 8.87 -3.49
N GLY A 81 -14.98 9.69 -3.68
CA GLY A 81 -13.88 9.83 -2.73
C GLY A 81 -13.21 8.49 -2.37
N TYR A 82 -12.94 8.26 -1.09
CA TYR A 82 -12.22 7.07 -0.62
C TYR A 82 -12.87 5.74 -0.98
N ILE A 83 -14.21 5.67 -1.01
CA ILE A 83 -14.89 4.43 -1.40
C ILE A 83 -14.56 4.13 -2.87
N LEU A 84 -14.61 5.15 -3.73
CA LEU A 84 -14.31 5.01 -5.15
C LEU A 84 -12.84 4.62 -5.40
N THR A 85 -11.87 5.23 -4.70
CA THR A 85 -10.46 4.82 -4.82
C THR A 85 -10.25 3.39 -4.31
N HIS A 86 -10.94 3.00 -3.24
CA HIS A 86 -10.93 1.62 -2.77
C HIS A 86 -11.51 0.64 -3.80
N GLN A 87 -12.53 1.01 -4.58
CA GLN A 87 -13.05 0.14 -5.66
C GLN A 87 -11.98 -0.14 -6.71
N VAL A 88 -11.27 0.91 -7.16
CA VAL A 88 -10.13 0.76 -8.07
C VAL A 88 -9.07 -0.15 -7.48
N LEU A 89 -8.64 0.12 -6.25
CA LEU A 89 -7.63 -0.66 -5.55
C LEU A 89 -8.05 -2.13 -5.38
N TYR A 90 -9.32 -2.38 -5.09
CA TYR A 90 -9.86 -3.73 -4.94
C TYR A 90 -9.72 -4.53 -6.23
N TRP A 91 -10.18 -3.99 -7.36
CA TRP A 91 -10.04 -4.66 -8.66
C TRP A 91 -8.57 -4.86 -9.05
N GLN A 92 -7.71 -3.88 -8.77
CA GLN A 92 -6.25 -4.02 -8.95
C GLN A 92 -5.67 -5.14 -8.11
N MET A 93 -6.06 -5.26 -6.84
CA MET A 93 -5.59 -6.34 -5.96
C MET A 93 -6.07 -7.70 -6.45
N LEU A 94 -7.30 -7.83 -6.93
CA LEU A 94 -7.81 -9.09 -7.47
C LEU A 94 -7.04 -9.51 -8.73
N GLN A 95 -6.70 -8.55 -9.58
CA GLN A 95 -5.87 -8.82 -10.74
C GLN A 95 -4.43 -9.20 -10.34
N MET A 96 -3.79 -8.44 -9.44
CA MET A 96 -2.43 -8.70 -8.96
C MET A 96 -2.27 -10.04 -8.24
N HIS A 97 -3.35 -10.55 -7.64
CA HIS A 97 -3.39 -11.84 -6.97
C HIS A 97 -3.96 -12.97 -7.84
N ASP A 98 -4.13 -12.75 -9.15
CA ASP A 98 -4.65 -13.72 -10.12
C ASP A 98 -6.05 -14.28 -9.76
N CYS A 99 -6.83 -13.52 -8.99
CA CYS A 99 -8.21 -13.86 -8.65
C CYS A 99 -9.19 -13.52 -9.77
N VAL A 100 -8.82 -12.56 -10.60
CA VAL A 100 -9.52 -12.19 -11.83
C VAL A 100 -8.47 -12.10 -12.92
N ARG A 101 -8.68 -12.79 -14.05
CA ARG A 101 -7.72 -12.79 -15.17
C ARG A 101 -7.49 -11.39 -15.71
N ASN A 102 -8.57 -10.66 -15.98
CA ASN A 102 -8.55 -9.28 -16.47
C ASN A 102 -9.76 -8.52 -15.92
N VAL A 103 -9.54 -7.27 -15.52
CA VAL A 103 -10.62 -6.33 -15.22
C VAL A 103 -11.08 -5.71 -16.54
N SER A 104 -12.38 -5.71 -16.83
CA SER A 104 -12.86 -5.19 -18.13
C SER A 104 -12.48 -3.73 -18.32
N GLU A 105 -12.07 -3.38 -19.53
CA GLU A 105 -11.71 -2.01 -19.90
C GLU A 105 -12.88 -1.04 -19.62
N SER A 106 -14.11 -1.44 -19.93
CA SER A 106 -15.31 -0.67 -19.63
C SER A 106 -15.47 -0.33 -18.15
N LEU A 107 -15.11 -1.26 -17.26
CA LEU A 107 -15.16 -1.03 -15.81
C LEU A 107 -14.03 -0.10 -15.37
N GLN A 108 -12.81 -0.31 -15.88
CA GLN A 108 -11.67 0.58 -15.60
C GLN A 108 -11.98 2.02 -16.04
N VAL A 109 -12.48 2.20 -17.27
CA VAL A 109 -12.88 3.50 -17.83
C VAL A 109 -13.98 4.13 -16.97
N SER A 110 -15.01 3.37 -16.60
CA SER A 110 -16.10 3.88 -15.75
C SER A 110 -15.61 4.36 -14.39
N LEU A 111 -14.79 3.56 -13.70
CA LEU A 111 -14.23 3.93 -12.40
C LEU A 111 -13.30 5.13 -12.53
N CYS A 112 -12.34 5.11 -13.46
CA CYS A 112 -11.36 6.18 -13.59
C CYS A 112 -11.92 7.48 -14.14
N SER A 113 -12.99 7.45 -14.93
CA SER A 113 -13.74 8.66 -15.33
C SER A 113 -14.38 9.34 -14.11
N ASN A 114 -14.97 8.55 -13.21
CA ASN A 114 -15.53 9.07 -11.96
C ASN A 114 -14.43 9.61 -11.03
N VAL A 115 -13.30 8.90 -10.93
CA VAL A 115 -12.14 9.32 -10.13
C VAL A 115 -11.57 10.64 -10.67
N LEU A 116 -11.45 10.79 -11.98
CA LEU A 116 -10.92 11.99 -12.62
C LEU A 116 -11.81 13.20 -12.29
N ARG A 117 -13.14 13.03 -12.42
CA ARG A 117 -14.11 14.06 -12.06
C ARG A 117 -14.00 14.50 -10.59
N ASP A 118 -13.76 13.58 -9.67
CA ASP A 118 -13.56 13.90 -8.25
C ASP A 118 -12.20 14.60 -8.04
N ALA A 119 -11.13 14.14 -8.70
CA ALA A 119 -9.80 14.75 -8.63
C ALA A 119 -9.80 16.20 -9.14
N GLU A 120 -10.50 16.46 -10.25
CA GLU A 120 -10.65 17.82 -10.79
C GLU A 120 -11.37 18.77 -9.84
N GLN A 121 -12.36 18.28 -9.08
CA GLN A 121 -13.01 19.09 -8.05
C GLN A 121 -12.03 19.47 -6.94
N ILE A 122 -11.16 18.55 -6.52
CA ILE A 122 -10.13 18.83 -5.52
C ILE A 122 -9.11 19.85 -6.06
N ALA A 123 -8.71 19.72 -7.33
CA ALA A 123 -7.81 20.66 -7.99
C ALA A 123 -8.42 22.06 -8.10
N ARG A 124 -9.69 22.17 -8.53
CA ARG A 124 -10.43 23.45 -8.58
C ARG A 124 -10.57 24.10 -7.20
N ALA A 125 -10.70 23.29 -6.15
CA ALA A 125 -10.73 23.74 -4.76
C ALA A 125 -9.33 24.09 -4.20
N ARG A 126 -8.28 24.16 -5.04
CA ARG A 126 -6.89 24.47 -4.65
C ARG A 126 -6.31 23.48 -3.64
N PHE A 127 -6.62 22.20 -3.82
CA PHE A 127 -6.03 21.08 -3.07
C PHE A 127 -6.12 21.23 -1.54
N PRO A 128 -7.34 21.28 -0.96
CA PRO A 128 -7.51 21.40 0.49
C PRO A 128 -6.70 20.33 1.22
N ARG A 129 -6.04 20.69 2.34
CA ARG A 129 -5.18 19.76 3.10
C ARG A 129 -5.86 18.44 3.45
N THR A 130 -7.17 18.50 3.75
CA THR A 130 -8.04 17.33 4.03
C THR A 130 -8.22 16.38 2.85
N HIS A 131 -7.96 16.82 1.62
CA HIS A 131 -8.18 16.04 0.40
C HIS A 131 -6.88 15.64 -0.31
N ARG A 132 -5.71 16.12 0.16
CA ARG A 132 -4.41 15.80 -0.48
C ARG A 132 -4.11 14.31 -0.52
N ASP A 133 -4.46 13.59 0.55
CA ASP A 133 -4.29 12.14 0.64
C ASP A 133 -5.12 11.41 -0.42
N LEU A 134 -6.44 11.67 -0.44
CA LEU A 134 -7.35 11.18 -1.47
C LEU A 134 -6.89 11.55 -2.89
N PHE A 135 -6.45 12.79 -3.12
CA PHE A 135 -6.00 13.25 -4.43
C PHE A 135 -4.79 12.44 -4.96
N MET A 136 -3.83 12.13 -4.08
CA MET A 136 -2.69 11.28 -4.45
C MET A 136 -3.13 9.83 -4.71
N GLU A 137 -4.09 9.29 -3.96
CA GLU A 137 -4.68 7.98 -4.28
C GLU A 137 -5.33 7.96 -5.68
N GLN A 138 -6.11 9.00 -6.00
CA GLN A 138 -6.82 9.10 -7.28
C GLN A 138 -5.85 9.11 -8.46
N ILE A 139 -4.79 9.92 -8.39
CA ILE A 139 -3.75 9.99 -9.43
C ILE A 139 -2.98 8.68 -9.52
N GLY A 140 -2.51 8.14 -8.39
CA GLY A 140 -1.69 6.95 -8.38
C GLY A 140 -2.41 5.71 -8.90
N LEU A 141 -3.64 5.47 -8.43
CA LEU A 141 -4.39 4.25 -8.76
C LEU A 141 -4.82 4.22 -10.23
N CYS A 142 -5.43 5.29 -10.75
CA CYS A 142 -5.84 5.32 -12.15
C CYS A 142 -4.65 5.51 -13.11
N GLY A 143 -3.62 6.26 -12.71
CA GLY A 143 -2.37 6.36 -13.47
C GLY A 143 -1.67 5.00 -13.62
N MET A 144 -1.71 4.13 -12.60
CA MET A 144 -1.20 2.76 -12.71
C MET A 144 -1.92 1.91 -13.77
N TRP A 145 -3.23 2.08 -13.93
CA TRP A 145 -3.99 1.45 -15.01
C TRP A 145 -3.73 2.06 -16.39
N GLY A 146 -2.96 3.14 -16.49
CA GLY A 146 -2.54 3.73 -17.76
C GLY A 146 -3.38 4.93 -18.22
N PHE A 147 -4.28 5.44 -17.39
CA PHE A 147 -5.09 6.61 -17.73
C PHE A 147 -4.24 7.89 -17.70
N ARG A 148 -3.92 8.42 -18.88
CA ARG A 148 -3.03 9.58 -19.07
C ARG A 148 -3.61 10.91 -18.60
N ASP A 149 -4.94 11.03 -18.46
CA ASP A 149 -5.59 12.26 -17.95
C ASP A 149 -5.18 12.65 -16.52
N PHE A 150 -4.60 11.70 -15.78
CA PHE A 150 -4.04 11.91 -14.44
C PHE A 150 -2.59 12.39 -14.43
N TYR A 151 -1.89 12.26 -15.57
CA TYR A 151 -0.56 12.80 -15.75
C TYR A 151 -0.69 14.26 -16.18
N ARG A 152 -0.53 15.15 -15.19
CA ARG A 152 -0.53 16.60 -15.41
C ARG A 152 0.62 17.22 -14.64
N PHE A 153 1.44 18.00 -15.32
CA PHE A 153 2.64 18.59 -14.74
C PHE A 153 2.33 19.51 -13.55
N ASP A 154 1.28 20.33 -13.66
CA ASP A 154 0.81 21.20 -12.57
C ASP A 154 0.36 20.40 -11.33
N TRP A 155 -0.27 19.25 -11.52
CA TRP A 155 -0.65 18.36 -10.42
C TRP A 155 0.56 17.71 -9.76
N LEU A 156 1.54 17.27 -10.56
CA LEU A 156 2.79 16.69 -10.06
C LEU A 156 3.60 17.72 -9.24
N GLU A 157 3.80 18.92 -9.77
CA GLU A 157 4.48 20.00 -9.03
C GLU A 157 3.77 20.32 -7.71
N THR A 158 2.43 20.35 -7.74
CA THR A 158 1.63 20.56 -6.54
C THR A 158 1.87 19.44 -5.52
N ILE A 159 1.87 18.17 -5.93
CA ILE A 159 2.16 17.04 -5.02
C ILE A 159 3.57 17.13 -4.44
N LEU A 160 4.57 17.41 -5.27
CA LEU A 160 5.97 17.54 -4.84
C LEU A 160 6.14 18.70 -3.85
N SER A 161 5.36 19.78 -3.97
CA SER A 161 5.38 20.88 -3.00
C SER A 161 4.95 20.48 -1.59
N TRP A 162 4.25 19.35 -1.41
CA TRP A 162 3.85 18.83 -0.10
C TRP A 162 4.90 17.91 0.52
N GLN A 163 5.91 17.52 -0.24
CA GLN A 163 6.99 16.65 0.18
C GLN A 163 7.87 17.35 1.23
N GLN A 164 8.27 16.62 2.26
CA GLN A 164 9.24 17.09 3.25
C GLN A 164 10.66 16.97 2.69
N LEU A 165 11.63 17.64 3.31
CA LEU A 165 13.05 17.53 2.93
C LEU A 165 13.57 16.08 2.93
N SER A 166 13.03 15.23 3.79
CA SER A 166 13.33 13.79 3.85
C SER A 166 12.73 12.98 2.69
N GLY A 167 11.93 13.60 1.82
CA GLY A 167 11.19 12.94 0.75
C GLY A 167 9.82 12.40 1.16
N CYS A 168 9.45 12.47 2.44
CA CYS A 168 8.22 11.88 2.96
C CYS A 168 7.04 12.86 2.98
N PHE A 169 5.87 12.36 3.37
CA PHE A 169 4.66 13.16 3.54
C PHE A 169 4.14 13.01 4.97
N ASN A 170 3.94 14.13 5.67
CA ASN A 170 3.60 14.14 7.11
C ASN A 170 2.35 14.97 7.48
N ASP A 171 1.73 15.64 6.49
CA ASP A 171 0.62 16.56 6.72
C ASP A 171 -0.63 15.83 7.25
N ARG A 172 -1.03 16.13 8.49
CA ARG A 172 -2.28 15.63 9.10
C ARG A 172 -3.38 16.67 8.95
N ALA A 173 -4.40 16.30 8.20
CA ALA A 173 -5.64 17.06 8.16
C ALA A 173 -6.73 16.24 8.85
N LYS A 174 -7.42 16.84 9.83
CA LYS A 174 -8.57 16.20 10.47
C LYS A 174 -9.73 16.19 9.48
N TRP A 175 -10.24 15.01 9.16
CA TRP A 175 -11.47 14.86 8.37
C TRP A 175 -12.66 14.99 9.32
N HIS A 176 -13.52 15.99 9.11
CA HIS A 176 -14.56 16.37 10.07
C HIS A 176 -15.94 15.70 9.83
N CYS A 177 -16.00 14.57 9.12
CA CYS A 177 -17.30 14.02 8.69
C CYS A 177 -17.72 12.70 9.35
N LEU A 178 -16.79 11.85 9.81
CA LEU A 178 -17.10 10.45 10.20
C LEU A 178 -16.45 9.98 11.51
N ASP A 179 -15.47 10.69 12.05
CA ASP A 179 -14.78 10.29 13.29
C ASP A 179 -15.51 10.72 14.57
N ASP A 180 -16.60 11.51 14.47
CA ASP A 180 -17.42 11.95 15.60
C ASP A 180 -18.61 11.02 15.90
N LEU A 181 -18.86 10.01 15.05
CA LEU A 181 -19.78 8.92 15.39
C LEU A 181 -19.02 7.94 16.28
N LYS A 182 -19.33 7.97 17.59
CA LYS A 182 -18.79 7.02 18.59
C LYS A 182 -18.80 5.60 18.01
N PRO A 183 -17.65 4.95 17.82
CA PRO A 183 -17.64 3.58 17.35
C PRO A 183 -18.14 2.66 18.47
N ASP A 184 -18.94 1.66 18.13
CA ASP A 184 -19.06 0.45 18.94
C ASP A 184 -17.65 -0.07 19.28
N PRO A 185 -17.43 -0.66 20.47
CA PRO A 185 -16.15 -1.19 20.86
C PRO A 185 -15.64 -2.16 19.78
N PRO A 186 -14.48 -1.89 19.16
CA PRO A 186 -14.08 -2.63 17.97
C PRO A 186 -13.61 -4.03 18.35
N LEU A 187 -14.32 -5.06 17.88
CA LEU A 187 -13.88 -6.48 17.90
C LEU A 187 -12.52 -6.68 17.18
N ARG A 188 -12.10 -5.72 16.34
CA ARG A 188 -10.85 -5.73 15.58
C ARG A 188 -10.30 -4.31 15.46
N VAL A 189 -9.03 -4.13 15.84
CA VAL A 189 -8.31 -2.87 15.62
C VAL A 189 -8.24 -2.61 14.11
N LYS A 190 -8.98 -1.62 13.60
CA LYS A 190 -8.82 -1.13 12.23
C LYS A 190 -7.36 -0.66 12.07
N ARG A 191 -6.73 -0.99 10.93
CA ARG A 191 -5.40 -0.46 10.60
C ARG A 191 -5.52 1.07 10.58
N ARG A 192 -4.69 1.73 11.39
CA ARG A 192 -4.59 3.20 11.46
C ARG A 192 -3.32 3.63 10.76
N GLU A 193 -3.30 4.87 10.31
CA GLU A 193 -2.10 5.52 9.80
C GLU A 193 -0.92 5.31 10.78
N LYS A 194 0.23 4.89 10.24
CA LYS A 194 1.43 4.62 11.02
C LYS A 194 2.36 5.82 10.92
N VAL A 195 2.63 6.42 12.07
CA VAL A 195 3.62 7.49 12.20
C VAL A 195 5.00 6.85 12.33
N LEU A 196 5.92 7.24 11.44
CA LEU A 196 7.33 6.85 11.45
C LEU A 196 8.12 7.72 12.45
N LYS A 197 9.37 7.32 12.73
CA LYS A 197 10.20 7.98 13.76
C LYS A 197 10.49 9.45 13.47
N ASP A 198 10.53 9.81 12.19
CA ASP A 198 10.73 11.16 11.65
C ASP A 198 9.42 11.95 11.48
N GLY A 199 8.29 11.44 12.01
CA GLY A 199 6.98 12.08 11.92
C GLY A 199 6.25 11.82 10.60
N CYS A 200 6.88 11.13 9.65
CA CYS A 200 6.28 10.80 8.37
C CYS A 200 5.09 9.85 8.55
N LEU A 201 4.12 9.99 7.66
CA LEU A 201 2.93 9.14 7.65
C LEU A 201 3.14 8.04 6.62
N SER A 202 3.08 6.78 7.05
CA SER A 202 3.40 5.62 6.21
C SER A 202 2.44 5.53 5.02
N HIS A 203 1.13 5.59 5.25
CA HIS A 203 0.13 5.50 4.18
C HIS A 203 0.24 6.72 3.26
N LYS A 204 0.25 7.93 3.83
CA LYS A 204 0.37 9.15 3.02
C LYS A 204 1.62 9.18 2.14
N THR A 205 2.75 8.71 2.66
CA THR A 205 4.00 8.60 1.89
C THR A 205 3.90 7.54 0.80
N THR A 206 3.25 6.40 1.08
CA THR A 206 3.01 5.36 0.07
C THR A 206 2.12 5.83 -1.07
N VAL A 207 1.02 6.52 -0.79
CA VAL A 207 0.11 7.01 -1.85
C VAL A 207 0.75 8.15 -2.65
N ALA A 208 1.58 8.99 -2.02
CA ALA A 208 2.37 10.00 -2.73
C ALA A 208 3.38 9.35 -3.69
N LEU A 209 4.10 8.33 -3.23
CA LEU A 209 5.01 7.56 -4.07
C LEU A 209 4.28 6.92 -5.24
N LEU A 210 3.06 6.42 -5.02
CA LEU A 210 2.21 5.85 -6.08
C LEU A 210 1.90 6.89 -7.16
N ALA A 211 1.45 8.08 -6.76
CA ALA A 211 1.13 9.17 -7.67
C ALA A 211 2.37 9.63 -8.46
N ILE A 212 3.51 9.82 -7.78
CA ILE A 212 4.77 10.23 -8.41
C ILE A 212 5.25 9.16 -9.41
N THR A 213 5.22 7.88 -9.02
CA THR A 213 5.62 6.77 -9.90
C THR A 213 4.75 6.69 -11.14
N ALA A 214 3.43 6.89 -11.01
CA ALA A 214 2.53 6.93 -12.14
C ALA A 214 2.91 8.06 -13.12
N ASN A 215 3.29 9.24 -12.63
CA ASN A 215 3.73 10.34 -13.48
C ASN A 215 5.08 10.04 -14.17
N ILE A 216 6.07 9.51 -13.43
CA ILE A 216 7.38 9.14 -13.99
C ILE A 216 7.25 8.11 -15.12
N ARG A 217 6.32 7.15 -14.98
CA ARG A 217 6.05 6.18 -16.03
C ARG A 217 5.69 6.85 -17.36
N PHE A 218 4.78 7.84 -17.33
CA PHE A 218 4.35 8.52 -18.56
C PHE A 218 5.43 9.44 -19.14
N GLU A 219 6.24 10.09 -18.29
CA GLU A 219 7.44 10.81 -18.73
C GLU A 219 8.43 9.91 -19.48
N ALA A 220 8.65 8.70 -18.94
CA ALA A 220 9.54 7.73 -19.57
C ALA A 220 8.98 7.24 -20.92
N GLU A 221 7.68 6.97 -20.99
CA GLU A 221 7.00 6.55 -22.24
C GLU A 221 7.04 7.63 -23.35
N GLN A 222 7.19 8.92 -23.01
CA GLN A 222 7.29 9.99 -24.00
C GLN A 222 8.67 10.10 -24.66
N LYS A 223 9.74 9.65 -24.00
CA LYS A 223 11.12 9.78 -24.52
C LYS A 223 11.49 8.69 -25.54
N ASP A 224 10.64 7.69 -25.72
CA ASP A 224 10.80 6.60 -26.67
C ASP A 224 10.14 6.88 -28.05
N HIS A 225 9.75 8.14 -28.31
CA HIS A 225 9.24 8.64 -29.60
C HIS A 225 10.04 9.87 -30.06
#